data_AF-A0A563DCS2-F1
#
_entry.id   AF-A0A563DCS2-F1
#
_cell.length_a   1.000
_cell.length_b   1.000
_cell.length_c   1.000
_cell.angle_alpha   90.00
_cell.angle_beta   90.00
_cell.angle_gamma   90.00
#
_symmetry.space_group_name_H-M   'P 1'
#
loop_
_entity.id
_entity.type
_entity.pdbx_description
1 polymer ?
#
loop_
_entity_poly.entity_id
_entity_poly.type
_entity_poly.pdbx_seq_one_letter_code
_entity_poly.pdbx_strand_id
1 'polypeptide(L)'
;MFKRIISNIILPILLINFINLHSQEQILDTSDHELITISEDTLVTRVVDCNSLFTLNNRKIDYLKNRPYIYAEPYYERAYNDKKEYGVFQLGKRKGTKPFLYIKLFKFNTCLKQDEVLEFILDNDYRYRINNIYKPNCDGIFIGEITHKDIKKLEQGYVKSLKVLTFDEDFEFHLTDEKSEKFRDELQCLRYQNFKYK
;
A
#
# COMPACT_ATOMS: atom_id res chain seq x y z
N MET A 1 54.76 -13.65 -41.19
CA MET A 1 55.12 -13.51 -42.63
C MET A 1 53.84 -13.41 -43.43
N PHE A 2 53.71 -12.33 -44.24
CA PHE A 2 52.76 -12.03 -45.33
C PHE A 2 51.23 -12.11 -45.07
N LYS A 3 50.43 -11.02 -45.10
CA LYS A 3 50.08 -9.93 -46.08
C LYS A 3 48.95 -10.27 -47.09
N ARG A 4 47.86 -9.48 -46.98
CA ARG A 4 46.93 -8.88 -48.00
C ARG A 4 46.07 -9.87 -48.83
N ILE A 5 44.84 -9.55 -49.28
CA ILE A 5 44.35 -8.45 -50.18
C ILE A 5 42.79 -8.40 -50.03
N ILE A 6 42.12 -7.29 -49.64
CA ILE A 6 41.47 -6.16 -50.39
C ILE A 6 40.41 -6.55 -51.45
N SER A 7 39.16 -6.07 -51.30
CA SER A 7 38.35 -5.26 -52.26
C SER A 7 36.90 -5.18 -51.77
N ASN A 8 36.38 -4.04 -51.29
CA ASN A 8 35.74 -2.92 -52.01
C ASN A 8 34.68 -3.33 -53.06
N ILE A 9 33.43 -2.88 -52.87
CA ILE A 9 32.51 -2.29 -53.87
C ILE A 9 31.50 -1.40 -53.13
N ILE A 10 31.15 -0.28 -53.78
CA ILE A 10 30.56 0.97 -53.30
C ILE A 10 29.30 1.29 -54.14
N LEU A 11 28.24 1.81 -53.48
CA LEU A 11 27.07 2.64 -53.96
C LEU A 11 26.09 2.04 -55.02
N PRO A 12 24.92 2.69 -55.36
CA PRO A 12 24.23 3.90 -54.83
C PRO A 12 22.71 3.72 -54.51
N ILE A 13 22.11 4.53 -53.61
CA ILE A 13 21.22 5.71 -53.82
C ILE A 13 20.04 5.52 -54.79
N LEU A 14 18.80 5.68 -54.27
CA LEU A 14 17.66 6.22 -55.02
C LEU A 14 16.80 7.12 -54.11
N LEU A 15 16.84 8.41 -54.44
CA LEU A 15 15.96 9.49 -54.02
C LEU A 15 14.64 9.41 -54.81
N ILE A 16 13.49 9.61 -54.16
CA ILE A 16 12.32 10.21 -54.82
C ILE A 16 11.68 11.23 -53.86
N ASN A 17 11.77 12.50 -54.26
CA ASN A 17 10.98 13.64 -53.80
C ASN A 17 9.56 13.56 -54.39
N PHE A 18 8.52 13.95 -53.66
CA PHE A 18 7.34 14.58 -54.26
C PHE A 18 6.71 15.64 -53.31
N ILE A 19 7.00 16.90 -53.67
CA ILE A 19 6.11 18.05 -53.88
C ILE A 19 5.23 18.59 -52.72
N ASN A 20 5.50 19.88 -52.45
CA ASN A 20 4.74 20.89 -51.73
C ASN A 20 3.27 21.03 -52.17
N LEU A 21 2.37 21.34 -51.24
CA LEU A 21 1.34 22.33 -51.50
C LEU A 21 1.28 23.36 -50.37
N HIS A 22 1.36 24.61 -50.80
CA HIS A 22 1.40 25.83 -50.02
C HIS A 22 -0.01 26.44 -50.06
N SER A 23 -0.54 26.86 -48.92
CA SER A 23 -1.54 27.93 -48.85
C SER A 23 -1.30 28.71 -47.56
N GLN A 24 -0.78 29.93 -47.70
CA GLN A 24 -0.75 30.96 -46.68
C GLN A 24 -2.14 31.62 -46.60
N GLU A 25 -2.62 31.94 -45.40
CA GLU A 25 -2.85 33.34 -44.99
C GLU A 25 -3.10 33.45 -43.47
N GLN A 26 -2.63 34.58 -42.92
CA GLN A 26 -2.48 34.95 -41.50
C GLN A 26 -3.86 35.34 -40.88
N ILE A 27 -4.09 35.48 -39.56
CA ILE A 27 -3.62 36.53 -38.63
C ILE A 27 -4.15 36.20 -37.20
N LEU A 28 -3.24 36.25 -36.22
CA LEU A 28 -3.33 36.80 -34.84
C LEU A 28 -4.67 36.75 -34.05
N ASP A 29 -4.72 36.02 -32.93
CA ASP A 29 -4.98 36.62 -31.61
C ASP A 29 -4.54 35.72 -30.45
N THR A 30 -4.18 36.41 -29.38
CA THR A 30 -3.56 36.08 -28.10
C THR A 30 -4.19 34.98 -27.23
N SER A 31 -3.35 34.14 -26.62
CA SER A 31 -3.28 33.90 -25.16
C SER A 31 -2.43 32.67 -24.86
N ASP A 32 -1.39 32.85 -24.04
CA ASP A 32 -0.60 31.78 -23.45
C ASP A 32 -1.52 30.88 -22.59
N HIS A 33 -1.99 29.79 -23.18
CA HIS A 33 -2.41 28.62 -22.43
C HIS A 33 -1.29 27.58 -22.52
N GLU A 34 -0.47 27.54 -21.48
CA GLU A 34 0.42 26.42 -21.20
C GLU A 34 -0.45 25.16 -21.13
N LEU A 35 -0.45 24.38 -22.21
CA LEU A 35 -1.06 23.06 -22.26
C LEU A 35 -0.26 22.17 -21.31
N ILE A 36 -0.71 22.11 -20.06
CA ILE A 36 -0.30 21.06 -19.12
C ILE A 36 -0.68 19.76 -19.79
N THR A 37 0.32 19.08 -20.33
CA THR A 37 0.21 17.69 -20.78
C THR A 37 -0.01 16.85 -19.54
N ILE A 38 -1.27 16.64 -19.19
CA ILE A 38 -1.66 15.68 -18.17
C ILE A 38 -1.29 14.32 -18.74
N SER A 39 -0.17 13.75 -18.28
CA SER A 39 0.14 12.35 -18.53
C SER A 39 -1.03 11.51 -18.05
N GLU A 40 -1.49 10.55 -18.85
CA GLU A 40 -2.60 9.62 -18.57
C GLU A 40 -2.42 8.74 -17.31
N ASP A 41 -1.43 9.02 -16.46
CA ASP A 41 -1.18 8.37 -15.17
C ASP A 41 -2.03 8.92 -14.01
N THR A 42 -2.93 9.89 -14.29
CA THR A 42 -3.99 10.28 -13.35
C THR A 42 -5.09 9.21 -13.32
N LEU A 43 -4.74 8.01 -12.88
CA LEU A 43 -5.70 7.10 -12.25
C LEU A 43 -6.45 7.92 -11.22
N VAL A 44 -7.75 8.07 -11.46
CA VAL A 44 -8.72 8.79 -10.63
C VAL A 44 -8.56 8.30 -9.18
N THR A 45 -7.71 8.97 -8.43
CA THR A 45 -7.61 8.76 -7.00
C THR A 45 -8.84 9.46 -6.45
N ARG A 46 -9.85 8.65 -6.10
CA ARG A 46 -10.95 9.09 -5.26
C ARG A 46 -10.35 9.99 -4.17
N VAL A 47 -10.83 11.22 -4.05
CA VAL A 47 -10.34 12.13 -3.02
C VAL A 47 -10.79 11.57 -1.67
N VAL A 48 -9.86 10.97 -0.93
CA VAL A 48 -10.10 10.42 0.40
C VAL A 48 -9.86 11.52 1.44
N ASP A 49 -10.86 11.85 2.26
CA ASP A 49 -10.65 12.69 3.43
C ASP A 49 -10.03 11.89 4.57
N CYS A 50 -8.70 11.84 4.58
CA CYS A 50 -7.94 11.11 5.58
C CYS A 50 -8.15 11.58 7.03
N ASN A 51 -8.59 12.83 7.27
CA ASN A 51 -8.92 13.27 8.64
C ASN A 51 -10.22 12.62 9.15
N SER A 52 -11.13 12.23 8.26
CA SER A 52 -12.37 11.52 8.60
C SER A 52 -12.12 10.05 8.96
N LEU A 53 -11.05 9.44 8.42
CA LEU A 53 -10.70 8.03 8.66
C LEU A 53 -9.96 7.80 9.98
N PHE A 54 -9.34 8.84 10.54
CA PHE A 54 -8.46 8.70 11.71
C PHE A 54 -8.91 9.55 12.89
N THR A 55 -9.00 8.91 14.06
CA THR A 55 -9.27 9.57 15.34
C THR A 55 -7.98 9.73 16.15
N LEU A 56 -7.80 10.87 16.81
CA LEU A 56 -6.69 11.08 17.75
C LEU A 56 -7.00 10.42 19.10
N ASN A 57 -6.17 9.47 19.51
CA ASN A 57 -6.16 8.94 20.88
C ASN A 57 -5.15 9.69 21.74
N ASN A 58 -5.65 10.37 22.76
CA ASN A 58 -4.83 10.97 23.82
C ASN A 58 -4.66 10.04 25.03
N ARG A 59 -5.40 8.93 25.10
CA ARG A 59 -5.27 7.93 26.16
C ARG A 59 -3.96 7.17 25.99
N LYS A 60 -3.24 7.08 27.10
CA LYS A 60 -1.98 6.36 27.22
C LYS A 60 -2.32 4.89 27.48
N ILE A 61 -2.14 4.04 26.46
CA ILE A 61 -2.26 2.58 26.59
C ILE A 61 -0.85 2.01 26.70
N ASP A 62 -0.61 1.16 27.71
CA ASP A 62 0.73 0.67 28.08
C ASP A 62 1.43 -0.06 26.93
N TYR A 63 0.71 -0.90 26.18
CA TYR A 63 1.23 -1.63 25.02
C TYR A 63 1.66 -0.71 23.86
N LEU A 64 1.22 0.56 23.90
CA LEU A 64 1.57 1.59 22.92
C LEU A 64 2.49 2.67 23.50
N LYS A 65 3.32 2.31 24.48
CA LYS A 65 4.36 3.17 25.08
C LYS A 65 3.81 4.49 25.64
N ASN A 66 2.53 4.55 25.98
CA ASN A 66 1.90 5.72 26.62
C ASN A 66 2.09 7.05 25.87
N ARG A 67 2.12 6.99 24.52
CA ARG A 67 2.21 8.18 23.65
C ARG A 67 0.92 8.37 22.85
N PRO A 68 0.50 9.62 22.58
CA PRO A 68 -0.61 9.88 21.68
C PRO A 68 -0.38 9.25 20.31
N TYR A 69 -1.45 8.78 19.71
CA TYR A 69 -1.44 8.17 18.39
C TYR A 69 -2.77 8.43 17.69
N ILE A 70 -2.76 8.47 16.38
CA ILE A 70 -3.98 8.41 15.58
C ILE A 70 -4.28 6.96 15.23
N TYR A 71 -5.56 6.64 15.10
CA TYR A 71 -6.00 5.29 14.74
C TYR A 71 -7.21 5.32 13.82
N ALA A 72 -7.29 4.33 12.95
CA ALA A 72 -8.46 4.06 12.14
C ALA A 72 -9.51 3.27 12.92
N GLU A 73 -10.76 3.31 12.49
CA GLU A 73 -11.82 2.51 13.10
C GLU A 73 -11.44 1.02 13.13
N PRO A 74 -11.58 0.33 14.28
CA PRO A 74 -11.20 -1.07 14.38
C PRO A 74 -12.10 -1.98 13.53
N TYR A 75 -11.48 -2.90 12.81
CA TYR A 75 -12.16 -3.98 12.11
C TYR A 75 -12.41 -5.12 13.11
N TYR A 76 -13.66 -5.46 13.35
CA TYR A 76 -14.03 -6.64 14.14
C TYR A 76 -14.43 -7.76 13.19
N GLU A 77 -13.57 -8.77 13.07
CA GLU A 77 -13.82 -9.91 12.20
C GLU A 77 -13.91 -11.20 12.99
N ARG A 78 -14.78 -12.09 12.53
CA ARG A 78 -14.85 -13.47 13.01
C ARG A 78 -13.84 -14.31 12.24
N ALA A 79 -13.14 -15.20 12.93
CA ALA A 79 -12.24 -16.13 12.27
C ALA A 79 -13.04 -17.05 11.32
N TYR A 80 -12.52 -17.25 10.12
CA TYR A 80 -13.13 -18.09 9.08
C TYR A 80 -13.09 -19.56 9.47
N ASN A 81 -11.96 -20.00 10.03
CA ASN A 81 -11.71 -21.37 10.43
C ASN A 81 -12.24 -21.74 11.83
N ASP A 82 -12.62 -20.75 12.65
CA ASP A 82 -13.27 -20.98 13.95
C ASP A 82 -14.42 -19.99 14.17
N LYS A 83 -15.65 -20.48 14.10
CA LYS A 83 -16.88 -19.65 14.15
C LYS A 83 -17.12 -18.97 15.51
N LYS A 84 -16.38 -19.32 16.56
CA LYS A 84 -16.55 -18.72 17.90
C LYS A 84 -15.51 -17.65 18.21
N GLU A 85 -14.45 -17.59 17.42
CA GLU A 85 -13.31 -16.72 17.70
C GLU A 85 -13.37 -15.44 16.89
N TYR A 86 -12.93 -14.35 17.52
CA TYR A 86 -12.95 -13.02 16.94
C TYR A 86 -11.58 -12.37 17.03
N GLY A 87 -11.30 -11.49 16.08
CA GLY A 87 -10.12 -10.65 16.06
C GLY A 87 -10.51 -9.19 15.88
N VAL A 88 -9.68 -8.31 16.42
CA VAL A 88 -9.73 -6.88 16.10
C VAL A 88 -8.45 -6.45 15.40
N PHE A 89 -8.57 -5.69 14.31
CA PHE A 89 -7.47 -5.13 13.53
C PHE A 89 -7.58 -3.62 13.53
N GLN A 90 -6.48 -2.92 13.73
CA GLN A 90 -6.50 -1.46 13.75
C GLN A 90 -5.18 -0.88 13.26
N LEU A 91 -5.26 -0.05 12.22
CA LEU A 91 -4.16 0.76 11.77
C LEU A 91 -4.00 2.00 12.65
N GLY A 92 -2.76 2.39 12.89
CA GLY A 92 -2.45 3.62 13.63
C GLY A 92 -1.07 4.16 13.34
N LYS A 93 -0.80 5.36 13.86
CA LYS A 93 0.50 6.03 13.71
C LYS A 93 0.76 6.97 14.87
N ARG A 94 2.02 7.04 15.30
CA ARG A 94 2.47 8.06 16.25
C ARG A 94 3.22 9.17 15.50
N LYS A 95 3.26 10.35 16.12
CA LYS A 95 4.07 11.45 15.62
C LYS A 95 5.54 11.01 15.50
N GLY A 96 6.09 11.16 14.29
CA GLY A 96 7.50 10.86 14.01
C GLY A 96 7.86 9.37 13.97
N THR A 97 6.88 8.45 13.90
CA THR A 97 7.15 7.01 13.74
C THR A 97 6.53 6.47 12.47
N LYS A 98 6.95 5.25 12.09
CA LYS A 98 6.23 4.47 11.09
C LYS A 98 4.79 4.18 11.58
N PRO A 99 3.84 4.00 10.66
CA PRO A 99 2.55 3.40 10.99
C PRO A 99 2.72 2.01 11.59
N PHE A 100 1.70 1.57 12.32
CA PHE A 100 1.64 0.25 12.90
C PHE A 100 0.27 -0.38 12.65
N LEU A 101 0.26 -1.70 12.58
CA LEU A 101 -0.96 -2.51 12.65
C LEU A 101 -1.00 -3.18 14.02
N TYR A 102 -2.08 -2.91 14.75
CA TYR A 102 -2.42 -3.62 15.97
C TYR A 102 -3.43 -4.73 15.66
N ILE A 103 -3.20 -5.91 16.21
CA ILE A 103 -4.16 -7.01 16.17
C ILE A 103 -4.31 -7.58 17.57
N LYS A 104 -5.55 -7.89 17.95
CA LYS A 104 -5.85 -8.69 19.14
C LYS A 104 -6.80 -9.82 18.80
N LEU A 105 -6.39 -11.05 19.15
CA LEU A 105 -7.22 -12.25 19.10
C LEU A 105 -7.97 -12.39 20.43
N PHE A 106 -9.26 -12.70 20.37
CA PHE A 106 -10.12 -12.88 21.53
C PHE A 106 -10.27 -14.35 21.95
N LYS A 107 -9.16 -15.10 21.90
CA LYS A 107 -9.09 -16.48 22.37
C LYS A 107 -8.16 -16.59 23.57
N PHE A 108 -8.56 -17.39 24.55
CA PHE A 108 -7.77 -17.59 25.76
C PHE A 108 -6.47 -18.35 25.44
N ASN A 109 -5.34 -17.89 26.00
CA ASN A 109 -4.02 -18.48 25.85
C ASN A 109 -3.47 -18.59 24.42
N THR A 110 -3.87 -17.73 23.49
CA THR A 110 -3.28 -17.73 22.14
C THR A 110 -1.87 -17.15 22.14
N CYS A 111 -0.88 -18.01 21.95
CA CYS A 111 0.52 -17.64 21.87
C CYS A 111 0.95 -17.24 20.46
N LEU A 112 1.43 -16.00 20.30
CA LEU A 112 1.97 -15.49 19.05
C LEU A 112 3.50 -15.64 18.99
N LYS A 113 3.99 -16.04 17.82
CA LYS A 113 5.43 -16.07 17.49
C LYS A 113 5.99 -14.64 17.40
N GLN A 114 7.30 -14.50 17.22
CA GLN A 114 7.91 -13.18 16.93
C GLN A 114 8.03 -12.95 15.41
N ASP A 115 8.49 -13.96 14.67
CA ASP A 115 8.76 -13.84 13.24
C ASP A 115 7.59 -14.34 12.38
N GLU A 116 7.34 -13.65 11.26
CA GLU A 116 6.34 -13.97 10.22
C GLU A 116 4.92 -14.22 10.73
N VAL A 117 4.46 -13.43 11.70
CA VAL A 117 3.21 -13.67 12.44
C VAL A 117 1.96 -13.25 11.69
N LEU A 118 2.07 -12.30 10.76
CA LEU A 118 0.92 -11.80 10.02
C LEU A 118 1.14 -11.95 8.52
N GLU A 119 0.20 -12.59 7.84
CA GLU A 119 0.16 -12.74 6.39
C GLU A 119 -1.09 -12.05 5.83
N PHE A 120 -0.90 -11.18 4.84
CA PHE A 120 -1.96 -10.62 4.01
C PHE A 120 -2.07 -11.46 2.75
N ILE A 121 -3.29 -11.83 2.40
CA ILE A 121 -3.62 -12.56 1.18
C ILE A 121 -4.41 -11.60 0.30
N LEU A 122 -3.83 -11.24 -0.85
CA LEU A 122 -4.48 -10.38 -1.81
C LEU A 122 -5.46 -11.16 -2.71
N ASP A 123 -6.33 -10.44 -3.41
CA ASP A 123 -7.29 -10.95 -4.40
C ASP A 123 -6.65 -11.78 -5.54
N ASN A 124 -5.40 -11.47 -5.89
CA ASN A 124 -4.58 -12.23 -6.85
C ASN A 124 -3.78 -13.39 -6.23
N ASP A 125 -4.14 -13.81 -5.02
CA ASP A 125 -3.47 -14.83 -4.20
C ASP A 125 -2.01 -14.50 -3.81
N TYR A 126 -1.55 -13.27 -4.04
CA TYR A 126 -0.25 -12.81 -3.54
C TYR A 126 -0.26 -12.78 -2.01
N ARG A 127 0.78 -13.37 -1.41
CA ARG A 127 0.97 -13.44 0.04
C ARG A 127 2.07 -12.50 0.48
N TYR A 128 1.76 -11.62 1.41
CA TYR A 128 2.70 -10.64 1.95
C TYR A 128 2.77 -10.75 3.47
N ARG A 129 3.97 -10.87 4.04
CA ARG A 129 4.15 -11.08 5.49
C ARG A 129 4.72 -9.87 6.20
N ILE A 130 4.23 -9.62 7.41
CA ILE A 130 4.74 -8.62 8.35
C ILE A 130 5.12 -9.33 9.66
N ASN A 131 6.31 -9.01 10.18
CA ASN A 131 6.81 -9.56 11.43
C ASN A 131 6.20 -8.85 12.65
N ASN A 132 6.09 -9.58 13.76
CA ASN A 132 5.71 -8.99 15.03
C ASN A 132 6.93 -8.29 15.62
N ILE A 133 6.84 -6.98 15.83
CA ILE A 133 7.91 -6.24 16.50
C ILE A 133 7.84 -6.41 18.03
N TYR A 134 6.75 -6.99 18.52
CA TYR A 134 6.56 -7.31 19.92
C TYR A 134 7.16 -8.68 20.26
N LYS A 135 7.57 -8.86 21.53
CA LYS A 135 8.06 -10.16 22.00
C LYS A 135 6.92 -11.20 21.91
N PRO A 136 7.25 -12.50 21.78
CA PRO A 136 6.27 -13.57 21.91
C PRO A 136 5.42 -13.38 23.17
N ASN A 137 4.10 -13.51 23.02
CA ASN A 137 3.14 -13.33 24.11
C ASN A 137 1.94 -14.27 23.90
N CYS A 138 1.27 -14.63 25.00
CA CYS A 138 0.09 -15.49 25.00
C CYS A 138 -1.21 -14.72 25.26
N ASP A 139 -1.15 -13.40 25.09
CA ASP A 139 -2.31 -12.50 25.21
C ASP A 139 -3.02 -12.31 23.85
N GLY A 140 -2.54 -12.97 22.80
CA GLY A 140 -3.06 -12.84 21.44
C GLY A 140 -2.83 -11.46 20.82
N ILE A 141 -1.82 -10.71 21.28
CA ILE A 141 -1.56 -9.33 20.83
C ILE A 141 -0.40 -9.28 19.83
N PHE A 142 -0.66 -8.77 18.64
CA PHE A 142 0.35 -8.47 17.63
C PHE A 142 0.46 -6.96 17.41
N ILE A 143 1.69 -6.48 17.28
CA ILE A 143 1.97 -5.13 16.81
C ILE A 143 3.06 -5.23 15.75
N GLY A 144 2.73 -4.84 14.51
CA GLY A 144 3.67 -4.80 13.40
C GLY A 144 3.93 -3.36 12.96
N GLU A 145 5.18 -3.01 12.68
CA GLU A 145 5.47 -1.77 11.96
C GLU A 145 5.14 -1.96 10.47
N ILE A 146 4.51 -0.95 9.87
CA ILE A 146 4.22 -0.94 8.43
C ILE A 146 5.16 0.06 7.78
N THR A 147 6.05 -0.42 6.94
CA THR A 147 6.97 0.42 6.18
C THR A 147 6.31 0.97 4.90
N HIS A 148 6.93 1.97 4.28
CA HIS A 148 6.48 2.46 2.97
C HIS A 148 6.52 1.38 1.89
N LYS A 149 7.44 0.40 1.99
CA LYS A 149 7.50 -0.73 1.05
C LYS A 149 6.29 -1.65 1.25
N ASP A 150 5.91 -1.88 2.49
CA ASP A 150 4.79 -2.74 2.87
C ASP A 150 3.49 -2.12 2.34
N ILE A 151 3.29 -0.82 2.56
CA ILE A 151 2.14 -0.08 2.02
C ILE A 151 2.08 -0.20 0.49
N LYS A 152 3.19 0.04 -0.21
CA LYS A 152 3.25 -0.12 -1.68
C LYS A 152 2.90 -1.53 -2.14
N LYS A 153 3.20 -2.56 -1.35
CA LYS A 153 2.89 -3.96 -1.67
C LYS A 153 1.42 -4.28 -1.42
N LEU A 154 0.86 -3.79 -0.33
CA LEU A 154 -0.54 -3.99 0.02
C LEU A 154 -1.49 -3.17 -0.87
N GLU A 155 -1.02 -2.06 -1.45
CA GLU A 155 -1.79 -1.26 -2.42
C GLU A 155 -1.88 -1.88 -3.82
N GLN A 156 -1.15 -2.97 -4.13
CA GLN A 156 -1.13 -3.57 -5.47
C GLN A 156 -2.39 -4.39 -5.81
N GLY A 157 -3.25 -4.65 -4.83
CA GLY A 157 -4.50 -5.41 -4.97
C GLY A 157 -5.39 -5.21 -3.75
N TYR A 158 -6.57 -5.83 -3.75
CA TYR A 158 -7.44 -5.84 -2.57
C TYR A 158 -6.98 -6.92 -1.59
N VAL A 159 -6.95 -6.60 -0.30
CA VAL A 159 -6.67 -7.57 0.77
C VAL A 159 -7.94 -8.40 0.99
N LYS A 160 -7.90 -9.65 0.52
CA LYS A 160 -9.00 -10.61 0.68
C LYS A 160 -9.07 -11.17 2.10
N SER A 161 -7.93 -11.49 2.68
CA SER A 161 -7.87 -11.98 4.06
C SER A 161 -6.57 -11.65 4.77
N LEU A 162 -6.65 -11.63 6.11
CA LEU A 162 -5.50 -11.58 7.01
C LEU A 162 -5.40 -12.91 7.73
N LYS A 163 -4.20 -13.48 7.77
CA LYS A 163 -3.91 -14.71 8.50
C LYS A 163 -2.88 -14.43 9.59
N VAL A 164 -3.25 -14.71 10.84
CA VAL A 164 -2.37 -14.60 12.01
C VAL A 164 -1.82 -15.98 12.34
N LEU A 165 -0.51 -16.15 12.21
CA LEU A 165 0.19 -17.40 12.49
C LEU A 165 0.52 -17.49 13.97
N THR A 166 0.12 -18.58 14.62
CA THR A 166 0.32 -18.75 16.07
C THR A 166 1.13 -20.02 16.35
N PHE A 167 1.35 -20.34 17.63
CA PHE A 167 1.97 -21.60 18.02
C PHE A 167 1.02 -22.81 17.87
N ASP A 168 -0.26 -22.63 18.16
CA ASP A 168 -1.22 -23.73 18.27
C ASP A 168 -2.09 -23.86 17.03
N GLU A 169 -2.74 -22.77 16.63
CA GLU A 169 -3.62 -22.72 15.46
C GLU A 169 -3.56 -21.35 14.79
N ASP A 170 -3.57 -21.32 13.47
CA ASP A 170 -3.61 -20.07 12.73
C ASP A 170 -5.04 -19.53 12.67
N PHE A 171 -5.21 -18.21 12.59
CA PHE A 171 -6.52 -17.57 12.44
C PHE A 171 -6.59 -16.83 11.12
N GLU A 172 -7.58 -17.12 10.30
CA GLU A 172 -7.80 -16.39 9.05
C GLU A 172 -9.08 -15.55 9.12
N PHE A 173 -9.00 -14.30 8.69
CA PHE A 173 -10.08 -13.31 8.74
C PHE A 173 -10.31 -12.77 7.34
N HIS A 174 -11.51 -12.98 6.81
CA HIS A 174 -11.87 -12.51 5.46
C HIS A 174 -12.41 -11.09 5.54
N LEU A 175 -11.94 -10.23 4.64
CA LEU A 175 -12.48 -8.89 4.47
C LEU A 175 -13.50 -8.88 3.34
N THR A 176 -14.54 -8.07 3.49
CA THR A 176 -15.42 -7.71 2.37
C THR A 176 -14.69 -6.71 1.46
N ASP A 177 -15.15 -6.58 0.22
CA ASP A 177 -14.59 -5.62 -0.73
C ASP A 177 -14.60 -4.18 -0.17
N GLU A 178 -15.69 -3.78 0.49
CA GLU A 178 -15.80 -2.47 1.17
C GLU A 178 -14.74 -2.29 2.26
N LYS A 179 -14.53 -3.31 3.11
CA LYS A 179 -13.52 -3.26 4.17
C LYS A 179 -12.12 -3.23 3.59
N SER A 180 -11.87 -3.98 2.50
CA SER A 180 -10.58 -3.97 1.82
C SER A 180 -10.30 -2.63 1.13
N GLU A 181 -11.30 -2.00 0.51
CA GLU A 181 -11.14 -0.66 -0.08
C GLU A 181 -10.81 0.35 1.02
N LYS A 182 -11.59 0.36 2.11
CA LYS A 182 -11.33 1.22 3.28
C LYS A 182 -9.92 0.99 3.84
N PHE A 183 -9.48 -0.26 3.96
CA PHE A 183 -8.14 -0.58 4.47
C PHE A 183 -7.04 -0.02 3.57
N ARG A 184 -7.23 -0.09 2.25
CA ARG A 184 -6.29 0.52 1.29
C ARG A 184 -6.25 2.05 1.42
N ASP A 185 -7.41 2.69 1.55
CA ASP A 185 -7.51 4.14 1.76
C ASP A 185 -6.79 4.57 3.05
N GLU A 186 -6.97 3.81 4.14
CA GLU A 186 -6.27 4.02 5.41
C GLU A 186 -4.75 3.93 5.26
N LEU A 187 -4.24 2.91 4.53
CA LEU A 187 -2.81 2.78 4.24
C LEU A 187 -2.26 3.96 3.42
N GLN A 188 -3.00 4.40 2.39
CA GLN A 188 -2.63 5.56 1.58
C GLN A 188 -2.54 6.83 2.44
N CYS A 189 -3.54 7.06 3.28
CA CYS A 189 -3.57 8.19 4.20
C CYS A 189 -2.35 8.18 5.15
N LEU A 190 -2.01 7.01 5.69
CA LEU A 190 -0.86 6.83 6.58
C LEU A 190 0.50 7.08 5.90
N ARG A 191 0.58 6.83 4.60
CA ARG A 191 1.77 7.06 3.77
C ARG A 191 1.98 8.53 3.41
N TYR A 192 0.92 9.24 3.03
CA TYR A 192 1.05 10.58 2.43
C TYR A 192 0.71 11.73 3.36
N GLN A 193 -0.16 11.52 4.35
CA GLN A 193 -0.64 12.62 5.18
C GLN A 193 0.22 12.86 6.42
N ASN A 194 0.45 14.15 6.69
CA ASN A 194 1.00 14.62 7.95
C ASN A 194 -0.13 14.95 8.94
N PHE A 195 -0.51 13.96 9.75
CA PHE A 195 -1.51 14.12 10.79
C PHE A 195 -1.07 15.11 11.88
N LYS A 196 -2.03 15.89 12.38
CA LYS A 196 -1.81 16.79 13.51
C LYS A 196 -2.10 16.05 14.82
N TYR A 197 -1.10 16.02 15.70
CA TYR A 197 -1.21 15.52 17.06
C TYR A 197 -1.16 16.77 17.95
N LYS A 198 -2.34 17.33 18.25
CA LYS A 198 -2.49 18.52 19.11
C LYS A 198 -3.22 18.14 20.38
#